data_AF-J7R7M3-F1
#
_entry.id   AF-J7R7M3-F1
#
_cell.length_a   1.000
_cell.length_b   1.000
_cell.length_c   1.000
_cell.angle_alpha   90.00
_cell.angle_beta   90.00
_cell.angle_gamma   90.00
#
_symmetry.space_group_name_H-M   'P 1'
#
loop_
_entity.id
_entity.type
_entity.pdbx_description
1 polymer ?
#
loop_
_entity_poly.entity_id
_entity_poly.type
_entity_poly.pdbx_seq_one_letter_code
_entity_poly.pdbx_strand_id
1 'polypeptide(L)'
;MTTDGDTNDVLNYLWGEVDPLNKGFIYGRDFPEFIRELHRLLPPQHLSTTYDTALIGNFGKEHNTEKIYKVILDDYLEGLIGTSFSEFVKKNQISLPNRKENLPENGSNIPEGAELKPPLLVPEHLGHQKEPEKNSIPQTELYKLKYEQLKSEYEFYKKRTAEDTWKRQGASLNDEYILHEFRKQVNEQSDIILKLKSQLDRREPVKLQDPQESDNRNEPSGERYQRGVQKLRTYIKYIALPLLLWAIIHFAILPSDQDDIDMAPYQLENWWEKIPLLNGLVSYFSDILNDYAEPSVSPSHMSAENIEAYNEIFGIR
;
A
#
# COMPACT_ATOMS: atom_id res chain seq x y z
N MET A 1 12.49 -22.68 29.24
CA MET A 1 11.06 -22.59 28.89
C MET A 1 10.53 -21.21 29.31
N THR A 2 11.10 -20.13 28.76
CA THR A 2 10.78 -18.73 29.12
C THR A 2 10.69 -17.81 27.89
N THR A 3 10.62 -18.35 26.67
CA THR A 3 11.01 -17.63 25.45
C THR A 3 9.97 -16.66 24.88
N ASP A 4 8.70 -16.76 25.28
CA ASP A 4 7.63 -15.98 24.62
C ASP A 4 7.40 -14.63 25.32
N GLY A 5 7.70 -14.54 26.62
CA GLY A 5 7.67 -13.28 27.37
C GLY A 5 8.75 -12.31 26.89
N ASP A 6 9.99 -12.81 26.80
CA ASP A 6 11.14 -12.01 26.37
C ASP A 6 10.95 -11.41 24.97
N THR A 7 10.38 -12.18 24.04
CA THR A 7 10.10 -11.72 22.67
C THR A 7 9.07 -10.58 22.64
N ASN A 8 7.97 -10.72 23.41
CA ASN A 8 6.94 -9.69 23.46
C ASN A 8 7.44 -8.39 24.10
N ASP A 9 8.31 -8.49 25.10
CA ASP A 9 8.91 -7.33 25.76
C ASP A 9 9.87 -6.58 24.82
N VAL A 10 10.71 -7.32 24.08
CA VAL A 10 11.57 -6.73 23.03
C VAL A 10 10.72 -6.04 21.96
N LEU A 11 9.64 -6.69 21.51
CA LEU A 11 8.74 -6.11 20.52
C LEU A 11 8.06 -4.84 21.05
N ASN A 12 7.53 -4.87 22.28
CA ASN A 12 6.89 -3.70 22.91
C ASN A 12 7.86 -2.52 23.04
N TYR A 13 9.11 -2.81 23.41
CA TYR A 13 10.16 -1.79 23.50
C TYR A 13 10.43 -1.15 22.14
N LEU A 14 10.74 -1.95 21.12
CA LEU A 14 11.01 -1.45 19.77
C LEU A 14 9.82 -0.71 19.18
N TRP A 15 8.61 -1.24 19.37
CA TRP A 15 7.39 -0.60 18.88
C TRP A 15 7.15 0.75 19.55
N GLY A 16 7.50 0.91 20.83
CA GLY A 16 7.40 2.19 21.54
C GLY A 16 8.35 3.26 21.02
N GLU A 17 9.51 2.87 20.47
CA GLU A 17 10.46 3.81 19.85
C GLU A 17 9.93 4.34 18.51
N VAL A 18 9.25 3.51 17.71
CA VAL A 18 8.70 3.91 16.40
C VAL A 18 7.27 4.44 16.43
N ASP A 19 6.47 4.07 17.43
CA ASP A 19 5.11 4.57 17.68
C ASP A 19 5.02 5.24 19.06
N PRO A 20 5.69 6.40 19.26
CA PRO A 20 5.73 7.09 20.56
C PRO A 20 4.36 7.60 21.01
N LEU A 21 3.41 7.71 20.08
CA LEU A 21 2.03 8.14 20.34
C LEU A 21 1.09 6.97 20.63
N ASN A 22 1.59 5.73 20.61
CA ASN A 22 0.83 4.51 20.86
C ASN A 22 -0.46 4.42 20.03
N LYS A 23 -0.36 4.72 18.73
CA LYS A 23 -1.46 4.63 17.76
C LYS A 23 -1.88 3.18 17.50
N GLY A 24 -0.98 2.22 17.77
CA GLY A 24 -1.16 0.79 17.50
C GLY A 24 -0.77 0.38 16.08
N PHE A 25 -0.20 1.29 15.29
CA PHE A 25 0.31 1.04 13.95
C PHE A 25 1.42 2.04 13.60
N ILE A 26 2.31 1.64 12.70
CA ILE A 26 3.29 2.52 12.05
C ILE A 26 2.96 2.64 10.56
N TYR A 27 3.43 3.70 9.90
CA TYR A 27 3.32 3.77 8.45
C TYR A 27 4.44 2.97 7.80
N GLY A 28 4.23 2.46 6.58
CA GLY A 28 5.28 1.72 5.86
C GLY A 28 6.56 2.54 5.65
N ARG A 29 6.47 3.87 5.52
CA ARG A 29 7.65 4.75 5.50
C ARG A 29 8.48 4.73 6.79
N ASP A 30 7.86 4.38 7.92
CA ASP A 30 8.49 4.30 9.24
C ASP A 30 9.04 2.89 9.50
N PHE A 31 8.74 1.92 8.63
CA PHE A 31 9.23 0.53 8.77
C PHE A 31 10.76 0.41 8.70
N PRO A 32 11.50 1.11 7.81
CA PRO A 32 12.96 1.09 7.83
C PRO A 32 13.56 1.55 9.16
N GLU A 33 12.90 2.49 9.84
CA GLU A 33 13.29 2.98 11.16
C GLU A 33 13.11 1.88 12.22
N PHE A 34 12.02 1.12 12.16
CA PHE A 34 11.81 -0.06 13.02
C PHE A 34 12.93 -1.09 12.85
N ILE A 35 13.33 -1.38 11.60
CA ILE A 35 14.44 -2.30 11.34
C ILE A 35 15.77 -1.73 11.86
N ARG A 36 15.99 -0.42 11.75
CA ARG A 36 17.17 0.24 12.31
C ARG A 36 17.26 0.10 13.83
N GLU A 37 16.16 0.32 14.55
CA GLU A 37 16.12 0.13 16.01
C GLU A 37 16.30 -1.35 16.40
N LEU A 38 15.72 -2.27 15.63
CA LEU A 38 15.95 -3.70 15.81
C LEU A 38 17.44 -4.05 15.65
N HIS A 39 18.12 -3.45 14.67
CA HIS A 39 19.56 -3.60 14.47
C HIS A 39 20.39 -3.02 15.61
N ARG A 40 19.94 -1.94 16.25
CA ARG A 40 20.64 -1.33 17.39
C ARG A 40 20.71 -2.27 18.59
N LEU A 41 19.75 -3.18 18.73
CA LEU A 41 19.73 -4.20 19.78
C LEU A 41 20.59 -5.43 19.47
N LEU A 42 21.11 -5.56 18.24
CA LEU A 42 21.97 -6.69 17.87
C LEU A 42 23.41 -6.48 18.33
N PRO A 43 24.12 -7.56 18.71
CA PRO A 43 25.56 -7.48 18.94
C PRO A 43 26.29 -7.01 17.66
N PRO A 44 27.39 -6.22 17.78
CA PRO A 44 28.10 -5.63 16.63
C PRO A 44 28.56 -6.65 15.57
N GLN A 45 28.75 -7.90 16.00
CA GLN A 45 29.27 -9.02 15.21
C GLN A 45 28.24 -9.58 14.21
N HIS A 46 26.96 -9.22 14.34
CA HIS A 46 25.86 -9.72 13.49
C HIS A 46 25.34 -8.70 12.46
N LEU A 47 25.94 -7.50 12.42
CA LEU A 47 25.47 -6.40 11.56
C LEU A 47 25.79 -6.56 10.06
N SER A 48 26.55 -7.58 9.65
CA SER A 48 27.37 -7.41 8.44
C SER A 48 26.77 -7.86 7.11
N THR A 49 25.69 -8.65 6.99
CA THR A 49 25.45 -9.27 5.65
C THR A 49 24.03 -9.71 5.29
N THR A 50 23.05 -9.72 6.18
CA THR A 50 21.85 -10.53 5.90
C THR A 50 20.67 -9.77 5.28
N TYR A 51 20.61 -8.44 5.40
CA TYR A 51 19.45 -7.68 4.96
C TYR A 51 19.82 -6.71 3.85
N ASP A 52 19.10 -6.85 2.75
CA ASP A 52 19.20 -5.91 1.65
C ASP A 52 18.56 -4.59 2.09
N THR A 53 19.40 -3.67 2.57
CA THR A 53 18.98 -2.33 2.97
C THR A 53 18.26 -1.59 1.84
N ALA A 54 18.54 -1.94 0.58
CA ALA A 54 17.82 -1.39 -0.56
C ALA A 54 16.40 -1.93 -0.62
N LEU A 55 16.17 -3.22 -0.33
CA LEU A 55 14.85 -3.82 -0.31
C LEU A 55 13.97 -3.21 0.79
N ILE A 56 14.50 -3.06 2.00
CA ILE A 56 13.77 -2.40 3.12
C ILE A 56 13.50 -0.93 2.79
N GLY A 57 14.48 -0.23 2.22
CA GLY A 57 14.32 1.16 1.80
C GLY A 57 13.29 1.34 0.69
N ASN A 58 13.24 0.43 -0.28
CA ASN A 58 12.26 0.42 -1.35
C ASN A 58 10.86 0.11 -0.82
N PHE A 59 10.73 -0.86 0.09
CA PHE A 59 9.48 -1.17 0.76
C PHE A 59 8.87 0.08 1.43
N GLY A 60 9.68 0.84 2.19
CA GLY A 60 9.20 2.07 2.83
C GLY A 60 8.76 3.15 1.85
N LYS A 61 9.33 3.18 0.64
CA LYS A 61 8.93 4.11 -0.44
C LYS A 61 7.64 3.65 -1.13
N GLU A 62 7.53 2.37 -1.46
CA GLU A 62 6.39 1.78 -2.15
C GLU A 62 5.13 1.77 -1.26
N HIS A 63 5.31 1.49 0.02
CA HIS A 63 4.22 1.34 1.00
C HIS A 63 4.13 2.53 1.97
N ASN A 64 4.50 3.73 1.52
CA ASN A 64 4.65 4.93 2.38
C ASN A 64 3.43 5.20 3.28
N THR A 65 2.20 5.09 2.74
CA THR A 65 0.96 5.41 3.46
C THR A 65 0.26 4.21 4.08
N GLU A 66 0.79 3.00 3.88
CA GLU A 66 0.20 1.77 4.40
C GLU A 66 0.38 1.69 5.92
N LYS A 67 -0.64 1.22 6.63
CA LYS A 67 -0.61 1.06 8.08
C LYS A 67 -0.22 -0.36 8.43
N ILE A 68 0.92 -0.51 9.09
CA ILE A 68 1.43 -1.79 9.57
C ILE A 68 1.08 -1.92 11.05
N TYR A 69 0.23 -2.88 11.36
CA TYR A 69 -0.15 -3.20 12.74
C TYR A 69 0.80 -4.22 13.34
N LYS A 70 0.95 -4.19 14.66
CA LYS A 70 1.80 -5.14 15.41
C LYS A 70 1.47 -6.61 15.12
N VAL A 71 0.19 -6.92 14.90
CA VAL A 71 -0.32 -8.28 14.66
C VAL A 71 0.07 -8.87 13.29
N ILE A 72 0.36 -8.03 12.30
CA ILE A 72 0.76 -8.46 10.95
C ILE A 72 2.26 -8.25 10.71
N LEU A 73 3.00 -7.79 11.72
CA LEU A 73 4.43 -7.48 11.61
C LEU A 73 5.24 -8.70 11.16
N ASP A 74 4.91 -9.88 11.70
CA ASP A 74 5.60 -11.13 11.36
C ASP A 74 5.50 -11.44 9.88
N ASP A 75 4.34 -11.21 9.25
CA ASP A 75 4.14 -11.44 7.81
C ASP A 75 5.05 -10.54 6.95
N TYR A 76 5.21 -9.27 7.33
CA TYR A 76 6.12 -8.35 6.62
C TYR A 76 7.59 -8.73 6.83
N LEU A 77 7.97 -9.11 8.05
CA LEU A 77 9.34 -9.54 8.32
C LEU A 77 9.67 -10.84 7.60
N GLU A 78 8.75 -11.80 7.56
CA GLU A 78 8.94 -13.03 6.81
C GLU A 78 9.02 -12.75 5.30
N GLY A 79 8.19 -11.84 4.77
CA GLY A 79 8.25 -11.47 3.35
C GLY A 79 9.51 -10.71 2.94
N LEU A 80 10.04 -9.83 3.80
CA LEU A 80 11.18 -8.97 3.47
C LEU A 80 12.53 -9.58 3.87
N ILE A 81 12.55 -10.29 5.00
CA ILE A 81 13.75 -10.78 5.67
C ILE A 81 13.81 -12.32 5.66
N GLY A 82 12.69 -13.00 5.41
CA GLY A 82 12.64 -14.47 5.36
C GLY A 82 12.56 -15.15 6.73
N THR A 83 12.34 -14.39 7.80
CA THR A 83 12.17 -14.94 9.16
C THR A 83 11.17 -14.09 9.95
N SER A 84 10.34 -14.73 10.78
CA SER A 84 9.46 -14.02 11.72
C SER A 84 10.26 -13.26 12.79
N PHE A 85 9.64 -12.27 13.43
CA PHE A 85 10.25 -11.50 14.52
C PHE A 85 10.69 -12.42 15.67
N SER A 86 9.81 -13.35 16.05
CA SER A 86 10.05 -14.27 17.16
C SER A 86 11.27 -15.17 16.91
N GLU A 87 11.38 -15.71 15.70
CA GLU A 87 12.55 -16.49 15.31
C GLU A 87 13.82 -15.64 15.26
N PHE A 88 13.70 -14.41 14.74
CA PHE A 88 14.80 -13.47 14.67
C PHE A 88 15.36 -13.11 16.05
N VAL A 89 14.51 -12.76 17.01
CA VAL A 89 14.91 -12.46 18.40
C VAL A 89 15.57 -13.67 19.05
N LYS A 90 14.97 -14.85 18.90
CA LYS A 90 15.49 -16.10 19.49
C LYS A 90 16.83 -16.51 18.91
N LYS A 91 17.01 -16.36 17.59
CA LYS A 91 18.26 -16.70 16.88
C LYS A 91 19.41 -15.78 17.29
N ASN A 92 19.12 -14.50 17.49
CA ASN A 92 20.14 -13.48 17.78
C ASN A 92 20.33 -13.21 19.29
N GLN A 93 19.59 -13.91 20.17
CA GLN A 93 19.69 -13.76 21.63
C GLN A 93 19.59 -12.29 22.08
N ILE A 94 18.67 -11.54 21.46
CA ILE A 94 18.47 -10.13 21.78
C ILE A 94 17.93 -10.02 23.21
N SER A 95 18.60 -9.20 24.02
CA SER A 95 18.16 -8.88 25.38
C SER A 95 17.96 -7.37 25.50
N LEU A 96 16.91 -6.99 26.22
CA LEU A 96 16.61 -5.57 26.45
C LEU A 96 17.75 -4.90 27.23
N PRO A 97 18.16 -3.67 26.86
CA PRO A 97 19.08 -2.91 27.68
C PRO A 97 18.45 -2.71 29.06
N ASN A 98 19.21 -3.04 30.10
CA ASN A 98 18.74 -3.03 31.48
C ASN A 98 18.36 -1.59 31.87
N ARG A 99 17.06 -1.24 31.76
CA ARG A 99 16.54 0.14 31.89
C ARG A 99 16.79 0.81 33.25
N LYS A 100 17.36 0.07 34.22
CA LYS A 100 17.54 0.53 35.60
C LYS A 100 18.79 1.37 35.87
N GLU A 101 19.76 1.47 34.96
CA GLU A 101 21.07 2.06 35.31
C GLU A 101 21.25 3.55 35.02
N ASN A 102 20.36 4.23 34.28
CA ASN A 102 20.58 5.64 33.90
C ASN A 102 19.33 6.53 33.95
N LEU A 103 18.46 6.37 34.95
CA LEU A 103 17.47 7.42 35.24
C LEU A 103 18.15 8.48 36.14
N PRO A 104 18.40 9.72 35.66
CA PRO A 104 18.86 10.78 36.54
C PRO A 104 17.78 11.01 37.60
N GLU A 105 18.16 10.81 38.85
CA GLU A 105 17.40 11.13 40.04
C GLU A 105 17.23 12.65 40.12
N ASN A 106 16.34 13.23 39.30
CA ASN A 106 16.05 14.65 39.34
C ASN A 106 14.54 14.87 39.46
N GLY A 107 14.19 15.65 40.49
CA GLY A 107 12.87 15.76 41.08
C GLY A 107 11.75 16.11 40.11
N SER A 108 10.75 15.23 40.09
CA SER A 108 9.39 15.45 39.59
C SER A 108 8.73 16.63 40.31
N ASN A 109 8.20 17.57 39.52
CA ASN A 109 6.97 18.30 39.81
C ASN A 109 6.20 18.43 38.50
N ILE A 110 5.41 17.41 38.13
CA ILE A 110 4.38 17.51 37.08
C ILE A 110 3.08 16.88 37.61
N PRO A 111 1.91 17.48 37.31
CA PRO A 111 0.69 17.30 38.08
C PRO A 111 -0.04 15.99 37.77
N GLU A 112 -0.54 15.40 38.84
CA GLU A 112 -1.51 14.32 38.92
C GLU A 112 -2.84 14.76 38.26
N GLY A 113 -3.20 14.18 37.11
CA GLY A 113 -4.46 14.54 36.45
C GLY A 113 -4.76 13.99 35.05
N ALA A 114 -4.06 12.97 34.56
CA ALA A 114 -4.44 12.30 33.30
C ALA A 114 -5.05 10.93 33.61
N GLU A 115 -6.39 10.86 33.62
CA GLU A 115 -7.14 9.61 33.65
C GLU A 115 -6.73 8.72 32.47
N LEU A 116 -5.97 7.67 32.77
CA LEU A 116 -5.68 6.58 31.86
C LEU A 116 -7.00 5.84 31.55
N LYS A 117 -7.44 5.95 30.29
CA LYS A 117 -8.49 5.11 29.73
C LYS A 117 -8.11 3.63 29.94
N PRO A 118 -9.01 2.80 30.48
CA PRO A 118 -8.72 1.39 30.68
C PRO A 118 -8.46 0.69 29.33
N PRO A 119 -7.53 -0.28 29.28
CA PRO A 119 -7.23 -1.03 28.07
C PRO A 119 -8.49 -1.74 27.57
N LEU A 120 -8.69 -1.68 26.25
CA LEU A 120 -9.69 -2.46 25.53
C LEU A 120 -9.45 -3.95 25.80
N LEU A 121 -10.24 -4.52 26.71
CA LEU A 121 -10.38 -5.96 26.88
C LEU A 121 -10.93 -6.54 25.58
N VAL A 122 -10.06 -7.17 24.80
CA VAL A 122 -10.46 -8.09 23.73
C VAL A 122 -11.13 -9.28 24.43
N PRO A 123 -12.41 -9.59 24.15
CA PRO A 123 -13.06 -10.75 24.73
C PRO A 123 -12.33 -12.02 24.26
N GLU A 124 -11.76 -12.76 25.20
CA GLU A 124 -11.01 -14.02 25.07
C GLU A 124 -11.88 -15.20 24.58
N HIS A 125 -13.01 -14.95 23.94
CA HIS A 125 -14.04 -15.94 23.63
C HIS A 125 -14.07 -16.38 22.16
N LEU A 126 -13.21 -15.81 21.31
CA LEU A 126 -12.86 -16.39 20.01
C LEU A 126 -11.69 -17.36 20.18
N GLY A 127 -11.88 -18.33 21.07
CA GLY A 127 -10.99 -19.49 21.16
C GLY A 127 -11.01 -20.21 19.82
N HIS A 128 -9.83 -20.45 19.27
CA HIS A 128 -9.62 -21.35 18.13
C HIS A 128 -10.37 -22.66 18.37
N GLN A 129 -11.54 -22.81 17.74
CA GLN A 129 -12.20 -24.11 17.68
C GLN A 129 -11.29 -25.01 16.85
N LYS A 130 -10.68 -25.95 17.55
CA LYS A 130 -9.88 -27.05 17.02
C LYS A 130 -10.62 -27.66 15.83
N GLU A 131 -10.03 -27.54 14.63
CA GLU A 131 -10.63 -28.09 13.41
C GLU A 131 -11.00 -29.56 13.64
N PRO A 132 -12.26 -29.97 13.37
CA PRO A 132 -12.64 -31.37 13.51
C PRO A 132 -11.79 -32.22 12.57
N GLU A 133 -11.23 -33.31 13.10
CA GLU A 133 -10.40 -34.25 12.34
C GLU A 133 -11.09 -34.63 11.02
N LYS A 134 -10.33 -34.48 9.94
CA LYS A 134 -10.73 -34.55 8.54
C LYS A 134 -11.04 -35.98 8.09
N ASN A 135 -11.98 -36.65 8.76
CA ASN A 135 -12.48 -37.96 8.37
C ASN A 135 -13.99 -37.90 8.16
N SER A 136 -14.38 -37.86 6.87
CA SER A 136 -15.71 -38.18 6.33
C SER A 136 -16.89 -37.23 6.56
N ILE A 137 -16.67 -35.94 6.86
CA ILE A 137 -17.76 -34.96 6.77
C ILE A 137 -18.10 -34.77 5.28
N PRO A 138 -19.35 -35.00 4.83
CA PRO A 138 -19.77 -34.72 3.47
C PRO A 138 -19.46 -33.27 3.12
N GLN A 139 -18.91 -33.01 1.94
CA GLN A 139 -18.45 -31.67 1.53
C GLN A 139 -19.53 -30.60 1.71
N THR A 140 -20.81 -30.98 1.60
CA THR A 140 -21.99 -30.15 1.86
C THR A 140 -22.12 -29.67 3.30
N GLU A 141 -21.79 -30.50 4.29
CA GLU A 141 -21.81 -30.13 5.71
C GLU A 141 -20.65 -29.22 6.07
N LEU A 142 -19.48 -29.42 5.45
CA LEU A 142 -18.34 -28.50 5.61
C LEU A 142 -18.67 -27.09 5.12
N TYR A 143 -19.31 -26.98 3.94
CA TYR A 143 -19.75 -25.68 3.42
C TYR A 143 -20.83 -25.04 4.28
N LYS A 144 -21.76 -25.85 4.82
CA LYS A 144 -22.78 -25.35 5.75
C LYS A 144 -22.14 -24.77 7.02
N LEU A 145 -21.15 -25.46 7.58
CA LEU A 145 -20.44 -25.00 8.77
C LEU A 145 -19.65 -23.71 8.51
N LYS A 146 -18.97 -23.64 7.35
CA LYS A 146 -18.28 -22.42 6.90
C LYS A 146 -19.25 -21.25 6.68
N TYR A 147 -20.43 -21.52 6.14
CA TYR A 147 -21.48 -20.50 5.95
C TYR A 147 -22.02 -19.98 7.28
N GLU A 148 -22.33 -20.86 8.25
CA GLU A 148 -22.80 -20.43 9.57
C GLU A 148 -21.74 -19.63 10.33
N GLN A 149 -20.46 -20.00 10.19
CA GLN A 149 -19.35 -19.21 10.75
C GLN A 149 -19.30 -17.81 10.13
N LEU A 150 -19.29 -17.70 8.79
CA LEU A 150 -19.28 -16.40 8.10
C LEU A 150 -20.48 -15.54 8.49
N LYS A 151 -21.66 -16.15 8.62
CA LYS A 151 -22.90 -15.47 9.03
C LYS A 151 -22.79 -14.94 10.46
N SER A 152 -22.18 -15.70 11.36
CA SER A 152 -21.96 -15.26 12.75
C SER A 152 -20.97 -14.09 12.85
N GLU A 153 -19.88 -14.12 12.08
CA GLU A 153 -18.92 -13.02 11.99
C GLU A 153 -19.58 -11.78 11.38
N TYR A 154 -20.36 -11.95 10.31
CA TYR A 154 -21.11 -10.86 9.69
C TYR A 154 -22.08 -10.19 10.67
N GLU A 155 -22.88 -10.97 11.40
CA GLU A 155 -23.80 -10.42 12.41
C GLU A 155 -23.07 -9.76 13.58
N PHE A 156 -21.88 -10.24 13.94
CA PHE A 156 -21.01 -9.58 14.92
C PHE A 156 -20.56 -8.19 14.44
N TYR A 157 -20.04 -8.08 13.21
CA TYR A 157 -19.62 -6.78 12.65
C TYR A 157 -20.79 -5.82 12.42
N LYS A 158 -21.95 -6.35 12.01
CA LYS A 158 -23.19 -5.58 11.83
C LYS A 158 -23.72 -4.99 13.15
N LYS A 159 -23.65 -5.74 14.25
CA LYS A 159 -24.01 -5.21 15.58
C LYS A 159 -23.04 -4.12 16.03
N ARG A 160 -21.74 -4.31 15.81
CA ARG A 160 -20.71 -3.34 16.19
C ARG A 160 -20.81 -2.03 15.41
N THR A 161 -21.07 -2.12 14.11
CA THR A 161 -21.31 -0.93 13.26
C THR A 161 -22.60 -0.20 13.64
N ALA A 162 -23.66 -0.90 14.06
CA ALA A 162 -24.91 -0.28 14.56
C ALA A 162 -24.74 0.42 15.91
N GLU A 163 -23.81 -0.03 16.75
CA GLU A 163 -23.52 0.57 18.06
C GLU A 163 -22.57 1.78 17.94
N ASP A 164 -21.62 1.74 17.00
CA ASP A 164 -20.66 2.83 16.75
C ASP A 164 -21.23 3.97 15.88
N THR A 165 -22.30 3.73 15.10
CA THR A 165 -22.92 4.76 14.22
C THR A 165 -23.54 5.93 14.99
N TRP A 166 -23.88 5.76 16.28
CA TRP A 166 -24.43 6.86 17.09
C TRP A 166 -23.38 7.87 17.56
N LYS A 167 -22.08 7.57 17.46
CA LYS A 167 -21.01 8.45 18.01
C LYS A 167 -20.06 9.07 17.00
N ARG A 168 -20.13 8.73 15.71
CA ARG A 168 -19.17 9.25 14.70
C ARG A 168 -19.83 9.58 13.37
N GLN A 169 -20.57 10.69 13.32
CA GLN A 169 -20.78 11.40 12.06
C GLN A 169 -19.44 12.03 11.66
N GLY A 170 -18.68 11.38 10.78
CA GLY A 170 -17.45 11.94 10.21
C GLY A 170 -16.44 10.99 9.57
N ALA A 171 -16.60 9.66 9.65
CA ALA A 171 -15.62 8.69 9.15
C ALA A 171 -16.14 7.75 8.03
N SER A 172 -17.18 8.15 7.30
CA SER A 172 -18.03 7.23 6.51
C SER A 172 -17.56 6.89 5.08
N LEU A 173 -16.40 7.32 4.60
CA LEU A 173 -15.97 7.00 3.22
C LEU A 173 -15.27 5.64 3.11
N ASN A 174 -14.49 5.25 4.12
CA ASN A 174 -13.80 3.95 4.10
C ASN A 174 -14.75 2.79 4.39
N ASP A 175 -15.73 3.00 5.27
CA ASP A 175 -16.72 1.97 5.58
C ASP A 175 -17.66 1.71 4.40
N GLU A 176 -17.97 2.73 3.59
CA GLU A 176 -18.76 2.58 2.37
C GLU A 176 -18.00 1.80 1.29
N TYR A 177 -16.70 2.04 1.15
CA TYR A 177 -15.84 1.25 0.25
C TYR A 177 -15.74 -0.21 0.68
N ILE A 178 -15.53 -0.48 1.97
CA ILE A 178 -15.46 -1.84 2.51
C ILE A 178 -16.81 -2.55 2.32
N LEU A 179 -17.94 -1.88 2.60
CA LEU A 179 -19.27 -2.44 2.36
C LEU A 179 -19.54 -2.70 0.87
N HIS A 180 -19.02 -1.85 -0.02
CA HIS A 180 -19.14 -2.03 -1.46
C HIS A 180 -18.35 -3.25 -1.95
N GLU A 181 -17.08 -3.39 -1.56
CA GLU A 181 -16.26 -4.57 -1.91
C GLU A 181 -16.85 -5.86 -1.32
N PHE A 182 -17.36 -5.80 -0.09
CA PHE A 182 -18.04 -6.95 0.51
C PHE A 182 -19.29 -7.35 -0.27
N ARG A 183 -20.14 -6.40 -0.66
CA ARG A 183 -21.33 -6.67 -1.50
C ARG A 183 -20.94 -7.26 -2.85
N LYS A 184 -19.86 -6.75 -3.46
CA LYS A 184 -19.34 -7.27 -4.72
C LYS A 184 -18.90 -8.74 -4.58
N GLN A 185 -18.11 -9.06 -3.56
CA GLN A 185 -17.70 -10.44 -3.30
C GLN A 185 -18.88 -11.38 -3.03
N VAL A 186 -19.89 -10.94 -2.27
CA VAL A 186 -21.10 -11.74 -2.01
C VAL A 186 -21.88 -12.01 -3.30
N ASN A 187 -21.98 -11.02 -4.19
CA ASN A 187 -22.65 -11.20 -5.49
C ASN A 187 -21.85 -12.15 -6.40
N GLU A 188 -20.52 -12.01 -6.47
CA GLU A 188 -19.68 -12.93 -7.24
C GLU A 188 -19.80 -14.38 -6.75
N GLN A 189 -19.81 -14.59 -5.43
CA GLN A 189 -20.04 -15.92 -4.85
C GLN A 189 -21.44 -16.44 -5.15
N SER A 190 -22.46 -15.58 -5.11
CA SER A 190 -23.84 -15.94 -5.44
C SER A 190 -23.98 -16.38 -6.91
N ASP A 191 -23.30 -15.69 -7.82
CA ASP A 191 -23.27 -16.05 -9.25
C ASP A 191 -22.57 -17.39 -9.49
N ILE A 192 -21.46 -17.65 -8.79
CA ILE A 192 -20.78 -18.94 -8.84
C ILE A 192 -21.70 -20.05 -8.32
N ILE A 193 -22.41 -19.82 -7.21
CA ILE A 193 -23.38 -20.78 -6.66
C ILE A 193 -24.52 -21.03 -7.65
N LEU A 194 -25.08 -20.00 -8.27
CA LEU A 194 -26.11 -20.15 -9.29
C LEU A 194 -25.59 -20.93 -10.51
N LYS A 195 -24.35 -20.68 -10.92
CA LYS A 195 -23.72 -21.43 -12.02
C LYS A 195 -23.53 -22.90 -11.66
N LEU A 196 -23.00 -23.20 -10.47
CA LEU A 196 -22.84 -24.56 -9.97
C LEU A 196 -24.20 -25.27 -9.82
N LYS A 197 -25.22 -24.56 -9.33
CA LYS A 197 -26.59 -25.07 -9.23
C LYS A 197 -27.18 -25.37 -10.60
N SER A 198 -26.97 -24.49 -11.59
CA SER A 198 -27.43 -24.73 -12.97
C SER A 198 -26.73 -25.93 -13.63
N GLN A 199 -25.46 -26.18 -13.28
CA GLN A 199 -24.73 -27.37 -13.71
C GLN A 199 -25.25 -28.63 -13.03
N LEU A 200 -25.60 -28.54 -11.74
CA LEU A 200 -26.17 -29.64 -10.96
C LEU A 200 -27.58 -30.02 -11.45
N ASP A 201 -28.42 -29.01 -11.70
CA ASP A 201 -29.80 -29.19 -12.18
C ASP A 201 -29.83 -29.75 -13.61
N ARG A 202 -28.79 -29.47 -14.41
CA ARG A 202 -28.69 -30.04 -15.76
C ARG A 202 -28.45 -31.54 -15.75
N ARG A 203 -27.99 -32.17 -14.66
CA ARG A 203 -27.73 -33.63 -14.53
C ARG A 203 -27.16 -34.28 -15.80
N GLU A 204 -26.45 -33.52 -16.64
CA GLU A 204 -25.75 -34.09 -17.77
C GLU A 204 -24.48 -34.68 -17.17
N PRO A 205 -24.24 -35.99 -17.33
CA PRO A 205 -22.99 -36.57 -16.88
C PRO A 205 -21.89 -35.76 -17.54
N VAL A 206 -21.00 -35.19 -16.72
CA VAL A 206 -19.77 -34.56 -17.18
C VAL A 206 -19.07 -35.62 -17.99
N LYS A 207 -19.23 -35.56 -19.32
CA LYS A 207 -18.36 -36.24 -20.25
C LYS A 207 -17.03 -35.54 -20.04
N LEU A 208 -16.21 -36.12 -19.15
CA LEU A 208 -14.78 -35.95 -19.17
C LEU A 208 -14.38 -36.22 -20.62
N GLN A 209 -14.24 -35.15 -21.40
CA GLN A 209 -13.52 -35.23 -22.65
C GLN A 209 -12.10 -35.59 -22.23
N ASP A 210 -11.75 -36.86 -22.47
CA ASP A 210 -10.36 -37.27 -22.48
C ASP A 210 -9.58 -36.21 -23.26
N PRO A 211 -8.43 -35.75 -22.73
CA PRO A 211 -7.63 -34.76 -23.40
C PRO A 211 -7.31 -35.28 -24.80
N GLN A 212 -7.99 -34.73 -25.81
CA GLN A 212 -7.67 -35.02 -27.19
C GLN A 212 -6.22 -34.63 -27.38
N GLU A 213 -5.42 -35.66 -27.55
CA GLU A 213 -4.08 -35.66 -28.08
C GLU A 213 -4.14 -34.91 -29.43
N SER A 214 -3.92 -33.59 -29.36
CA SER A 214 -3.89 -32.75 -30.55
C SER A 214 -2.65 -33.13 -31.34
N ASP A 215 -2.87 -33.92 -32.39
CA ASP A 215 -1.93 -34.33 -33.42
C ASP A 215 -1.14 -33.11 -33.92
N ASN A 216 0.08 -32.99 -33.37
CA ASN A 216 0.98 -31.86 -33.53
C ASN A 216 1.78 -32.04 -34.82
N ARG A 217 1.09 -32.09 -35.96
CA ARG A 217 1.72 -32.18 -37.28
C ARG A 217 1.81 -30.81 -37.94
N ASN A 218 3.03 -30.27 -37.89
CA ASN A 218 3.62 -29.37 -38.89
C ASN A 218 2.93 -28.02 -39.11
N GLU A 219 2.86 -27.17 -38.08
CA GLU A 219 2.80 -25.73 -38.31
C GLU A 219 4.20 -25.22 -38.71
N PRO A 220 4.36 -24.48 -39.82
CA PRO A 220 5.65 -23.93 -40.24
C PRO A 220 6.18 -22.93 -39.20
N SER A 221 7.40 -23.17 -38.72
CA SER A 221 8.04 -22.48 -37.59
C SER A 221 8.16 -20.96 -37.72
N GLY A 222 7.96 -20.39 -38.91
CA GLY A 222 8.02 -18.94 -39.16
C GLY A 222 6.85 -18.15 -38.58
N GLU A 223 5.64 -18.72 -38.51
CA GLU A 223 4.46 -17.95 -38.08
C GLU A 223 4.40 -17.71 -36.56
N ARG A 224 4.96 -18.63 -35.77
CA ARG A 224 5.05 -18.46 -34.31
C ARG A 224 5.99 -17.32 -33.93
N TYR A 225 7.09 -17.15 -34.68
CA TYR A 225 8.02 -16.04 -34.47
C TYR A 225 7.38 -14.69 -34.81
N GLN A 226 6.65 -14.62 -35.93
CA GLN A 226 5.97 -13.37 -36.32
C GLN A 226 4.87 -12.94 -35.33
N ARG A 227 4.07 -13.88 -34.81
CA ARG A 227 3.08 -13.57 -33.75
C ARG A 227 3.74 -13.08 -32.46
N GLY A 228 4.89 -13.63 -32.09
CA GLY A 228 5.68 -13.16 -30.94
C GLY A 228 6.19 -11.73 -31.11
N VAL A 229 6.78 -11.42 -32.27
CA VAL A 229 7.33 -10.08 -32.57
C VAL A 229 6.21 -9.03 -32.65
N GLN A 230 5.04 -9.35 -33.20
CA GLN A 230 3.91 -8.42 -33.23
C GLN A 230 3.40 -8.10 -31.83
N LYS A 231 3.27 -9.09 -30.93
CA LYS A 231 2.89 -8.85 -29.54
C LYS A 231 3.93 -8.00 -28.79
N LEU A 232 5.21 -8.26 -29.00
CA LEU A 232 6.29 -7.48 -28.40
C LEU A 232 6.29 -6.02 -28.87
N ARG A 233 6.08 -5.78 -30.17
CA ARG A 233 5.98 -4.42 -30.73
C ARG A 233 4.80 -3.65 -30.15
N THR A 234 3.67 -4.33 -29.95
CA THR A 234 2.49 -3.74 -29.30
C THR A 234 2.78 -3.41 -27.83
N TYR A 235 3.44 -4.32 -27.10
CA TYR A 235 3.83 -4.12 -25.70
C TYR A 235 4.79 -2.94 -25.51
N ILE A 236 5.82 -2.83 -26.37
CA ILE A 236 6.76 -1.71 -26.35
C ILE A 236 6.04 -0.37 -26.55
N LYS A 237 5.07 -0.31 -27.47
CA LYS A 237 4.29 0.93 -27.68
C LYS A 237 3.46 1.33 -26.46
N TYR A 238 2.85 0.38 -25.76
CA TYR A 238 1.98 0.68 -24.62
C TYR A 238 2.74 0.94 -23.32
N ILE A 239 4.00 0.52 -23.19
CA ILE A 239 4.78 0.71 -21.95
C ILE A 239 5.88 1.74 -22.11
N ALA A 240 6.64 1.73 -23.22
CA ALA A 240 7.73 2.67 -23.41
C ALA A 240 7.22 4.10 -23.63
N LEU A 241 6.06 4.26 -24.30
CA LEU A 241 5.49 5.57 -24.59
C LEU A 241 4.99 6.32 -23.34
N PRO A 242 4.22 5.70 -22.41
CA PRO A 242 3.86 6.37 -21.16
C PRO A 242 5.05 6.58 -20.23
N LEU A 243 6.05 5.68 -20.20
CA LEU A 243 7.28 5.90 -19.41
C LEU A 243 8.08 7.09 -19.94
N LEU A 244 8.19 7.23 -21.27
CA LEU A 244 8.87 8.36 -21.89
C LEU A 244 8.12 9.67 -21.65
N LEU A 245 6.79 9.67 -21.76
CA LEU A 245 5.96 10.83 -21.41
C LEU A 245 6.10 11.20 -19.93
N TRP A 246 6.07 10.22 -19.03
CA TRP A 246 6.26 10.42 -17.59
C TRP A 246 7.63 11.04 -17.29
N ALA A 247 8.70 10.56 -17.94
CA ALA A 247 10.04 11.11 -17.79
C ALA A 247 10.13 12.56 -18.28
N ILE A 248 9.51 12.90 -19.43
CA ILE A 248 9.44 14.28 -19.94
C ILE A 248 8.69 15.17 -18.96
N ILE A 249 7.53 14.73 -18.46
CA ILE A 249 6.73 15.49 -17.49
C ILE A 249 7.54 15.72 -16.21
N HIS A 250 8.23 14.70 -15.70
CA HIS A 250 9.07 14.85 -14.52
C HIS A 250 10.20 15.85 -14.74
N PHE A 251 10.87 15.79 -15.90
CA PHE A 251 11.97 16.69 -16.20
C PHE A 251 11.52 18.12 -16.51
N ALA A 252 10.29 18.31 -17.01
CA ALA A 252 9.73 19.61 -17.33
C ALA A 252 9.06 20.31 -16.13
N ILE A 253 8.49 19.54 -15.19
CA ILE A 253 7.69 20.10 -14.07
C ILE A 253 8.49 20.17 -12.77
N LEU A 254 9.54 19.35 -12.57
CA LEU A 254 10.38 19.50 -11.38
C LEU A 254 10.97 20.92 -11.40
N PRO A 255 10.60 21.79 -10.44
CA PRO A 255 11.27 23.07 -10.31
C PRO A 255 12.73 22.76 -10.11
N SER A 256 13.57 23.32 -10.98
CA SER A 256 14.99 23.40 -10.73
C SER A 256 15.12 24.21 -9.45
N ASP A 257 15.18 23.54 -8.29
CA ASP A 257 15.65 24.12 -7.03
C ASP A 257 17.14 24.41 -7.23
N GLN A 258 17.42 25.38 -8.11
CA GLN A 258 18.68 26.07 -8.21
C GLN A 258 18.63 27.17 -7.15
N ASP A 259 18.92 26.75 -5.93
CA ASP A 259 19.48 27.65 -4.93
C ASP A 259 20.68 28.36 -5.56
N ASP A 260 20.56 29.67 -5.80
CA ASP A 260 21.57 30.70 -6.04
C ASP A 260 23.03 30.24 -6.25
N ILE A 261 23.29 29.42 -7.28
CA ILE A 261 24.63 29.26 -7.83
C ILE A 261 24.74 30.33 -8.91
N ASP A 262 25.46 31.40 -8.58
CA ASP A 262 25.91 32.49 -9.45
C ASP A 262 26.76 31.92 -10.61
N MET A 263 26.12 31.21 -11.54
CA MET A 263 26.69 30.85 -12.82
C MET A 263 26.45 32.03 -13.74
N ALA A 264 27.53 32.71 -14.09
CA ALA A 264 27.62 33.67 -15.19
C ALA A 264 26.85 33.15 -16.43
N PRO A 265 26.33 34.03 -17.31
CA PRO A 265 25.41 33.68 -18.39
C PRO A 265 26.13 32.89 -19.49
N TYR A 266 26.45 31.64 -19.20
CA TYR A 266 26.65 30.65 -20.24
C TYR A 266 25.28 30.45 -20.84
N GLN A 267 25.12 30.90 -22.09
CA GLN A 267 24.03 30.46 -22.94
C GLN A 267 24.13 28.93 -23.02
N LEU A 268 23.44 28.24 -22.13
CA LEU A 268 23.18 26.81 -22.27
C LEU A 268 22.27 26.71 -23.50
N GLU A 269 22.90 26.65 -24.69
CA GLU A 269 22.26 26.07 -25.85
C GLU A 269 21.70 24.74 -25.39
N ASN A 270 20.38 24.67 -25.35
CA ASN A 270 19.75 23.51 -24.78
C ASN A 270 20.17 22.31 -25.61
N TRP A 271 20.64 21.24 -24.96
CA TRP A 271 21.24 20.10 -25.66
C TRP A 271 20.30 19.48 -26.70
N TRP A 272 18.99 19.66 -26.54
CA TRP A 272 17.96 19.21 -27.49
C TRP A 272 17.91 20.03 -28.78
N GLU A 273 18.35 21.28 -28.80
CA GLU A 273 18.42 22.12 -30.01
C GLU A 273 19.40 21.56 -31.05
N LYS A 274 20.38 20.77 -30.59
CA LYS A 274 21.36 20.08 -31.45
C LYS A 274 20.74 18.88 -32.20
N ILE A 275 19.55 18.44 -31.81
CA ILE A 275 18.86 17.29 -32.41
C ILE A 275 17.69 17.83 -33.25
N PRO A 276 17.77 17.83 -34.60
CA PRO A 276 16.77 18.50 -35.45
C PRO A 276 15.36 17.93 -35.30
N LEU A 277 15.25 16.64 -34.96
CA LEU A 277 13.98 15.97 -34.68
C LEU A 277 13.30 16.51 -33.41
N LEU A 278 14.08 16.77 -32.36
CA LEU A 278 13.56 17.32 -31.11
C LEU A 278 13.23 18.80 -31.27
N ASN A 279 14.05 19.55 -32.00
CA ASN A 279 13.77 20.96 -32.27
C ASN A 279 12.43 21.13 -33.00
N GLY A 280 12.18 20.35 -34.06
CA GLY A 280 10.88 20.38 -34.76
C GLY A 280 9.71 19.97 -33.87
N LEU A 281 9.91 19.03 -32.95
CA LEU A 281 8.88 18.58 -32.01
C LEU A 281 8.59 19.66 -30.95
N VAL A 282 9.62 20.27 -30.37
CA VAL A 282 9.49 21.38 -29.42
C VAL A 282 8.83 22.59 -30.06
N SER A 283 9.21 22.98 -31.29
CA SER A 283 8.53 24.08 -32.00
C SER A 283 7.05 23.75 -32.24
N TYR A 284 6.74 22.53 -32.69
CA TYR A 284 5.35 22.11 -32.89
C TYR A 284 4.51 22.18 -31.61
N PHE A 285 5.07 21.71 -30.48
CA PHE A 285 4.38 21.80 -29.19
C PHE A 285 4.34 23.23 -28.64
N SER A 286 5.36 24.05 -28.88
CA SER A 286 5.37 25.47 -28.51
C SER A 286 4.28 26.22 -29.24
N ASP A 287 4.07 25.95 -30.53
CA ASP A 287 3.00 26.57 -31.32
C ASP A 287 1.62 26.13 -30.81
N ILE A 288 1.44 24.83 -30.52
CA ILE A 288 0.21 24.31 -29.91
C ILE A 288 -0.04 24.94 -28.54
N LEU A 289 0.96 24.95 -27.66
CA LEU A 289 0.82 25.49 -26.31
C LEU A 289 0.58 26.99 -26.32
N ASN A 290 1.19 27.74 -27.24
CA ASN A 290 0.92 29.16 -27.42
C ASN A 290 -0.49 29.42 -27.98
N ASP A 291 -0.99 28.57 -28.87
CA ASP A 291 -2.36 28.67 -29.40
C ASP A 291 -3.43 28.34 -28.33
N TYR A 292 -3.14 27.41 -27.41
CA TYR A 292 -4.03 27.09 -26.28
C TYR A 292 -3.84 28.01 -25.07
N ALA A 293 -2.67 28.63 -24.94
CA ALA A 293 -2.43 29.73 -24.02
C ALA A 293 -2.98 31.02 -24.63
N GLU A 294 -4.29 31.06 -24.92
CA GLU A 294 -4.98 32.35 -24.86
C GLU A 294 -4.60 32.98 -23.52
N PRO A 295 -4.14 34.25 -23.50
CA PRO A 295 -3.75 34.89 -22.27
C PRO A 295 -5.01 34.99 -21.41
N SER A 296 -5.21 34.02 -20.51
CA SER A 296 -6.12 34.16 -19.40
C SER A 296 -5.64 35.42 -18.69
N VAL A 297 -6.36 36.51 -18.89
CA VAL A 297 -6.03 37.82 -18.35
C VAL A 297 -5.97 37.63 -16.84
N SER A 298 -4.76 37.44 -16.32
CA SER A 298 -4.54 37.38 -14.89
C SER A 298 -5.09 38.70 -14.33
N PRO A 299 -6.01 38.69 -13.35
CA PRO A 299 -6.61 39.90 -12.79
C PRO A 299 -5.57 40.92 -12.29
N SER A 300 -4.33 40.48 -12.07
CA SER A 300 -3.19 41.30 -11.67
C SER A 300 -2.72 42.33 -12.71
N HIS A 301 -3.21 42.29 -13.95
CA HIS A 301 -2.85 43.25 -15.00
C HIS A 301 -4.04 44.06 -15.56
N MET A 302 -5.20 44.07 -14.89
CA MET A 302 -6.25 45.01 -15.27
C MET A 302 -5.82 46.44 -14.93
N SER A 303 -5.86 47.34 -15.93
CA SER A 303 -5.71 48.78 -15.67
C SER A 303 -6.78 49.23 -14.67
N ALA A 304 -6.49 50.26 -13.87
CA ALA A 304 -7.43 50.79 -12.88
C ALA A 304 -8.81 51.11 -13.50
N GLU A 305 -8.83 51.54 -14.76
CA GLU A 305 -10.04 51.83 -15.54
C GLU A 305 -10.91 50.58 -15.79
N ASN A 306 -10.30 49.42 -16.04
CA ASN A 306 -11.03 48.16 -16.25
C ASN A 306 -11.57 47.58 -14.93
N ILE A 307 -10.89 47.82 -13.82
CA ILE A 307 -11.35 47.42 -12.48
C ILE A 307 -12.58 48.26 -12.08
N GLU A 308 -12.58 49.55 -12.39
CA GLU A 308 -13.71 50.45 -12.11
C GLU A 308 -14.96 50.06 -12.91
N ALA A 309 -14.81 49.78 -14.22
CA ALA A 309 -15.91 49.30 -15.05
C ALA A 309 -16.46 47.93 -14.59
N TYR A 310 -15.59 47.02 -14.17
CA TYR A 310 -16.00 45.74 -13.60
C TYR A 310 -16.82 45.92 -12.31
N ASN A 311 -16.33 46.76 -11.38
CA ASN A 311 -17.03 47.04 -10.12
C ASN A 311 -18.37 47.75 -10.34
N GLU A 312 -18.49 48.61 -11.35
CA GLU A 312 -19.75 49.27 -11.71
C GLU A 312 -20.79 48.28 -12.24
N ILE A 313 -20.40 47.34 -13.10
CA ILE A 313 -21.31 46.33 -13.67
C ILE A 313 -21.80 45.35 -12.60
N PHE A 314 -20.94 44.96 -11.66
CA PHE A 314 -21.25 43.95 -10.65
C PHE A 314 -21.71 44.53 -9.31
N GLY A 315 -21.81 45.86 -9.19
CA GLY A 315 -22.35 46.53 -7.99
C GLY A 315 -21.52 46.29 -6.72
N ILE A 316 -20.24 45.96 -6.87
CA ILE A 316 -19.31 45.75 -5.77
C ILE A 316 -18.81 47.15 -5.36
N ARG A 317 -19.43 47.72 -4.33
CA ARG A 317 -19.03 49.01 -3.73
C ARG A 317 -18.29 48.83 -2.42
#